data_AF-A0A3E0B151-F1
#
_entry.id   AF-A0A3E0B151-F1
#
_cell.length_a   1.000
_cell.length_b   1.000
_cell.length_c   1.000
_cell.angle_alpha   90.00
_cell.angle_beta   90.00
_cell.angle_gamma   90.00
#
_symmetry.space_group_name_H-M   'P 1'
#
loop_
_entity.id
_entity.type
_entity.pdbx_description
1 polymer ?
#
loop_
_entity_poly.entity_id
_entity_poly.type
_entity_poly.pdbx_seq_one_letter_code
_entity_poly.pdbx_strand_id
1 'polypeptide(L)'
;MKLRLSATILILLAAGCSNSSPEETLIEQEEYKSELEGLLQTEQVRNQQLALHLENLDTQIVNFERDRDNPNVEKYVETVTEYAGGITENLNKMDEHITAYRNGEQLNTGDVVKTRDAVADTVEKYEAAVGELELTDVLEREHSNVVLANEEITEAVNQIADALAAEDDELLNEAIERLQSATEYL
;
A
#
# COMPACT_ATOMS: atom_id res chain seq x y z
N MET A 1 -16.11 17.76 66.88
CA MET A 1 -17.38 17.41 67.57
C MET A 1 -18.31 18.61 67.59
N LYS A 2 -19.48 18.50 66.95
CA LYS A 2 -20.74 19.27 67.08
C LYS A 2 -21.73 18.61 66.08
N LEU A 3 -22.64 17.73 66.53
CA LEU A 3 -24.09 17.97 66.79
C LEU A 3 -24.81 18.44 65.51
N ARG A 4 -25.87 17.82 64.93
CA ARG A 4 -27.03 17.05 65.45
C ARG A 4 -27.62 16.19 64.31
N LEU A 5 -28.15 14.99 64.59
CA LEU A 5 -29.57 14.62 64.57
C LEU A 5 -30.39 15.20 63.40
N SER A 6 -30.88 14.32 62.51
CA SER A 6 -32.32 14.12 62.32
C SER A 6 -32.59 13.00 61.32
N ALA A 7 -33.28 11.97 61.81
CA ALA A 7 -33.89 10.93 61.03
C ALA A 7 -34.92 11.52 60.08
N THR A 8 -34.93 11.08 58.81
CA THR A 8 -36.19 10.85 58.09
C THR A 8 -35.94 9.80 57.01
N ILE A 9 -36.24 8.55 57.37
CA ILE A 9 -36.72 7.58 56.39
C ILE A 9 -38.01 8.19 55.85
N LEU A 10 -38.00 8.57 54.59
CA LEU A 10 -39.22 8.82 53.85
C LEU A 10 -39.14 8.00 52.57
N ILE A 11 -39.55 6.74 52.71
CA ILE A 11 -40.09 5.93 51.63
C ILE A 11 -41.35 6.69 51.17
N LEU A 12 -41.18 7.58 50.20
CA LEU A 12 -42.28 8.09 49.39
C LEU A 12 -42.40 7.15 48.20
N LEU A 13 -43.14 6.07 48.43
CA LEU A 13 -43.89 5.35 47.41
C LEU A 13 -44.86 6.35 46.77
N ALA A 14 -44.36 7.13 45.83
CA ALA A 14 -45.19 7.74 44.81
C ALA A 14 -45.23 6.77 43.63
N ALA A 15 -46.08 5.75 43.77
CA ALA A 15 -46.66 5.09 42.61
C ALA A 15 -47.37 6.19 41.80
N GLY A 16 -46.74 6.59 40.70
CA GLY A 16 -47.18 7.64 39.79
C GLY A 16 -46.73 7.30 38.37
N CYS A 17 -47.41 6.31 37.79
CA CYS A 17 -47.65 6.08 36.37
C CYS A 17 -46.45 6.16 35.39
N SER A 18 -45.78 5.02 35.19
CA SER A 18 -45.76 4.44 33.85
C SER A 18 -46.54 3.14 33.91
N ASN A 19 -47.62 3.05 33.14
CA ASN A 19 -48.40 1.82 32.97
C ASN A 19 -47.54 0.84 32.16
N SER A 20 -46.68 0.08 32.82
CA SER A 20 -46.19 -1.18 32.28
C SER A 20 -46.53 -2.29 33.27
N SER A 21 -47.14 -3.38 32.79
CA SER A 21 -47.38 -4.55 33.63
C SER A 21 -46.03 -5.14 34.09
N PRO A 22 -45.95 -5.88 35.20
CA PRO A 22 -44.73 -6.60 35.58
C PRO A 22 -44.18 -7.50 34.46
N GLU A 23 -45.04 -7.96 33.55
CA GLU A 23 -44.64 -8.72 32.35
C GLU A 23 -43.98 -7.80 31.30
N GLU A 24 -44.50 -6.59 31.07
CA GLU A 24 -43.90 -5.60 30.18
C GLU A 24 -42.53 -5.12 30.71
N THR A 25 -42.38 -4.92 32.02
CA THR A 25 -41.07 -4.59 32.63
C THR A 25 -40.06 -5.73 32.47
N LEU A 26 -40.52 -6.98 32.54
CA LEU A 26 -39.65 -8.16 32.41
C LEU A 26 -39.19 -8.34 30.95
N ILE A 27 -40.09 -8.11 29.98
CA ILE A 27 -39.76 -8.09 28.54
C ILE A 27 -38.74 -6.97 28.24
N GLU A 28 -38.96 -5.76 28.76
CA GLU A 28 -38.03 -4.63 28.57
C GLU A 28 -36.63 -4.95 29.14
N GLN A 29 -36.56 -5.63 30.29
CA GLN A 29 -35.28 -6.07 30.87
C GLN A 29 -34.61 -7.19 30.06
N GLU A 30 -35.38 -8.11 29.48
CA GLU A 30 -34.86 -9.16 28.60
C GLU A 30 -34.34 -8.59 27.27
N GLU A 31 -35.05 -7.61 26.70
CA GLU A 31 -34.61 -6.87 25.51
C GLU A 31 -33.32 -6.09 25.79
N TYR A 32 -33.27 -5.35 26.90
CA TYR A 32 -32.07 -4.61 27.30
C TYR A 32 -30.88 -5.53 27.59
N LYS A 33 -31.13 -6.71 28.19
CA LYS A 33 -30.09 -7.73 28.40
C LYS A 33 -29.56 -8.26 27.06
N SER A 34 -30.45 -8.56 26.11
CA SER A 34 -30.08 -9.02 24.77
C SER A 34 -29.26 -7.98 24.02
N GLU A 35 -29.63 -6.70 24.13
CA GLU A 35 -28.86 -5.59 23.56
C GLU A 35 -27.44 -5.51 24.17
N LEU A 36 -27.32 -5.60 25.49
CA LEU A 36 -26.02 -5.62 26.18
C LEU A 36 -25.16 -6.82 25.79
N GLU A 37 -25.75 -8.00 25.62
CA GLU A 37 -25.04 -9.20 25.15
C GLU A 37 -24.53 -9.01 23.71
N GLY A 38 -25.32 -8.37 22.84
CA GLY A 38 -24.91 -8.03 21.47
C GLY A 38 -23.78 -7.00 21.41
N LEU A 39 -23.84 -5.96 22.26
CA LEU A 39 -22.77 -4.97 22.41
C LEU A 39 -21.48 -5.62 22.93
N LEU A 40 -21.60 -6.51 23.93
CA LEU A 40 -20.45 -7.25 24.46
C LEU A 40 -19.79 -8.12 23.39
N GLN A 41 -20.58 -8.84 22.58
CA GLN A 41 -20.05 -9.65 21.50
C GLN A 41 -19.34 -8.79 20.44
N THR A 42 -19.90 -7.63 20.10
CA THR A 42 -19.30 -6.69 19.15
C THR A 42 -17.95 -6.18 19.65
N GLU A 43 -17.87 -5.78 20.93
CA GLU A 43 -16.63 -5.31 21.54
C GLU A 43 -15.60 -6.45 21.71
N GLN A 44 -16.03 -7.70 21.88
CA GLN A 44 -15.12 -8.85 21.88
C GLN A 44 -14.48 -9.07 20.51
N VAL A 45 -15.25 -9.01 19.42
CA VAL A 45 -14.72 -9.10 18.05
C VAL A 45 -13.76 -7.95 17.78
N ARG A 46 -14.13 -6.73 18.17
CA ARG A 46 -13.27 -5.55 18.04
C ARG A 46 -11.95 -5.71 18.79
N ASN A 47 -11.99 -6.25 20.02
CA ASN A 47 -10.78 -6.52 20.79
C ASN A 47 -9.88 -7.58 20.14
N GLN A 48 -10.46 -8.63 19.55
CA GLN A 48 -9.69 -9.63 18.80
C GLN A 48 -8.99 -9.01 17.58
N GLN A 49 -9.69 -8.16 16.84
CA GLN A 49 -9.10 -7.43 15.71
C GLN A 49 -7.97 -6.50 16.15
N LEU A 50 -8.16 -5.78 17.27
CA LEU A 50 -7.11 -4.93 17.84
C LEU A 50 -5.90 -5.74 18.31
N ALA A 51 -6.11 -6.91 18.92
CA ALA A 51 -5.02 -7.78 19.34
C ALA A 51 -4.18 -8.26 18.15
N LEU A 52 -4.83 -8.72 17.08
CA LEU A 52 -4.15 -9.08 15.82
C LEU A 52 -3.41 -7.89 15.22
N HIS A 53 -4.00 -6.70 15.26
CA HIS A 53 -3.34 -5.49 14.77
C HIS A 53 -2.09 -5.15 15.59
N LEU A 54 -2.15 -5.28 16.92
CA LEU A 54 -1.01 -5.06 17.80
C LEU A 54 0.13 -6.07 17.56
N GLU A 55 -0.20 -7.35 17.36
CA GLU A 55 0.79 -8.39 17.02
C GLU A 55 1.50 -8.09 15.68
N ASN A 56 0.75 -7.59 14.71
CA ASN A 56 1.28 -7.19 13.42
C ASN A 56 2.21 -5.96 13.55
N LEU A 57 1.83 -4.98 14.37
CA LEU A 57 2.67 -3.81 14.67
C LEU A 57 3.96 -4.21 15.41
N ASP A 58 3.88 -5.14 16.37
CA ASP A 58 5.05 -5.62 17.11
C ASP A 58 6.05 -6.31 16.17
N THR A 59 5.55 -7.14 15.26
CA THR A 59 6.35 -7.79 14.20
C THR A 59 7.03 -6.76 13.30
N GLN A 60 6.30 -5.72 12.89
CA GLN A 60 6.86 -4.63 12.06
C GLN A 60 7.96 -3.87 12.82
N ILE A 61 7.76 -3.57 14.10
CA ILE A 61 8.76 -2.88 14.94
C ILE A 61 10.05 -3.71 15.04
N VAL A 62 9.94 -5.01 15.32
CA VAL A 62 11.11 -5.91 15.40
C VAL A 62 11.86 -5.96 14.07
N ASN A 63 11.15 -6.02 12.94
CA ASN A 63 11.77 -5.96 11.63
C ASN A 63 12.49 -4.62 11.41
N PHE A 64 11.85 -3.49 11.71
CA PHE A 64 12.49 -2.18 11.61
C PHE A 64 13.77 -2.06 12.47
N GLU A 65 13.75 -2.57 13.70
CA GLU A 65 14.92 -2.53 14.58
C GLU A 65 16.06 -3.42 14.06
N ARG A 66 15.74 -4.60 13.52
CA ARG A 66 16.72 -5.50 12.89
C ARG A 66 17.32 -4.86 11.63
N ASP A 67 16.49 -4.20 10.84
CA ASP A 67 16.85 -3.71 9.52
C ASP A 67 17.65 -2.41 9.58
N ARG A 68 17.48 -1.63 10.67
CA ARG A 68 18.18 -0.34 10.89
C ARG A 68 19.70 -0.43 10.79
N ASP A 69 20.27 -1.52 11.30
CA ASP A 69 21.72 -1.72 11.37
C ASP A 69 22.19 -2.86 10.42
N ASN A 70 21.33 -3.31 9.50
CA ASN A 70 21.63 -4.39 8.56
C ASN A 70 22.31 -3.84 7.28
N PRO A 71 23.57 -4.21 6.99
CA PRO A 71 24.30 -3.70 5.83
C PRO A 71 23.68 -4.11 4.48
N ASN A 72 22.91 -5.19 4.42
CA ASN A 72 22.20 -5.57 3.19
C ASN A 72 21.01 -4.65 2.93
N VAL A 73 20.36 -4.13 3.98
CA VAL A 73 19.26 -3.17 3.85
C VAL A 73 19.79 -1.82 3.37
N GLU A 74 20.91 -1.36 3.93
CA GLU A 74 21.57 -0.13 3.47
C GLU A 74 21.95 -0.22 1.99
N LYS A 75 22.59 -1.33 1.58
CA LYS A 75 22.92 -1.59 0.17
C LYS A 75 21.68 -1.69 -0.72
N TYR A 76 20.62 -2.34 -0.26
CA TYR A 76 19.37 -2.44 -1.02
C TYR A 76 18.78 -1.06 -1.28
N VAL A 77 18.75 -0.18 -0.27
CA VAL A 77 18.29 1.21 -0.43
C VAL A 77 19.17 1.99 -1.40
N GLU A 78 20.49 1.85 -1.32
CA GLU A 78 21.42 2.47 -2.29
C GLU A 78 21.14 1.99 -3.72
N THR A 79 21.05 0.67 -3.92
CA THR A 79 20.76 0.04 -5.21
C THR A 79 19.41 0.50 -5.78
N VAL A 80 18.35 0.54 -4.97
CA VAL A 80 17.02 1.03 -5.38
C VAL A 80 17.09 2.51 -5.75
N THR A 81 17.85 3.32 -5.02
CA THR A 81 18.01 4.75 -5.31
C THR A 81 18.72 4.98 -6.63
N GLU A 82 19.80 4.24 -6.91
CA GLU A 82 20.51 4.32 -8.18
C GLU A 82 19.63 3.85 -9.35
N TYR A 83 18.94 2.73 -9.17
CA TYR A 83 17.96 2.21 -10.13
C TYR A 83 16.87 3.23 -10.44
N ALA A 84 16.23 3.81 -9.42
CA ALA A 84 15.16 4.78 -9.58
C ALA A 84 15.62 6.02 -10.35
N GLY A 85 16.84 6.50 -10.08
CA GLY A 85 17.45 7.59 -10.85
C GLY A 85 17.66 7.21 -12.32
N GLY A 86 18.28 6.06 -12.57
CA GLY A 86 18.59 5.60 -13.92
C GLY A 86 17.36 5.29 -14.77
N ILE A 87 16.36 4.61 -14.19
CA ILE A 87 15.13 4.25 -14.91
C ILE A 87 14.33 5.52 -15.25
N THR A 88 14.21 6.47 -14.30
CA THR A 88 13.54 7.75 -14.54
C THR A 88 14.22 8.54 -15.66
N GLU A 89 15.55 8.63 -15.65
CA GLU A 89 16.30 9.33 -16.71
C GLU A 89 16.03 8.70 -18.09
N ASN A 90 16.07 7.38 -18.19
CA ASN A 90 15.88 6.69 -19.45
C ASN A 90 14.43 6.74 -19.94
N LEU A 91 13.45 6.65 -19.05
CA LEU A 91 12.03 6.81 -19.41
C LEU A 91 11.71 8.24 -19.86
N ASN A 92 12.30 9.27 -19.25
CA ASN A 92 12.16 10.65 -19.72
C ASN A 92 12.75 10.81 -21.13
N LYS A 93 13.91 10.21 -21.44
CA LYS A 93 14.46 10.22 -22.80
C LYS A 93 13.55 9.50 -23.80
N MET A 94 12.85 8.45 -23.37
CA MET A 94 11.88 7.78 -24.23
C MET A 94 10.67 8.69 -24.51
N ASP A 95 10.18 9.41 -23.51
CA ASP A 95 9.12 10.41 -23.67
C ASP A 95 9.52 11.56 -24.62
N GLU A 96 10.78 11.99 -24.57
CA GLU A 96 11.33 12.96 -25.53
C GLU A 96 11.24 12.44 -26.98
N HIS A 97 11.60 11.18 -27.22
CA HIS A 97 11.49 10.55 -28.55
C HIS A 97 10.03 10.46 -29.03
N ILE A 98 9.11 10.08 -28.14
CA ILE A 98 7.67 10.02 -28.44
C ILE A 98 7.14 11.41 -28.79
N THR A 99 7.54 12.42 -28.02
CA THR A 99 7.13 13.82 -28.25
C THR A 99 7.66 14.34 -29.57
N ALA A 100 8.94 14.10 -29.88
CA ALA A 100 9.53 14.48 -31.16
C ALA A 100 8.79 13.84 -32.34
N TYR A 101 8.50 12.54 -32.26
CA TYR A 101 7.70 11.82 -33.26
C TYR A 101 6.31 12.45 -33.46
N ARG A 102 5.57 12.70 -32.37
CA ARG A 102 4.24 13.32 -32.40
C ARG A 102 4.25 14.74 -32.98
N ASN A 103 5.36 15.46 -32.85
CA ASN A 103 5.55 16.78 -33.45
C ASN A 103 5.95 16.73 -34.94
N GLY A 104 6.10 15.53 -35.52
CA GLY A 104 6.54 15.34 -36.90
C GLY A 104 8.03 15.60 -37.10
N GLU A 105 8.83 15.55 -36.04
CA GLU A 105 10.28 15.66 -36.13
C GLU A 105 10.89 14.36 -36.69
N GLN A 106 11.98 14.49 -37.45
CA GLN A 106 12.67 13.32 -37.96
C GLN A 106 13.43 12.62 -36.83
N LEU A 107 12.98 11.42 -36.46
CA LEU A 107 13.64 10.62 -35.44
C LEU A 107 14.92 9.96 -35.96
N ASN A 108 15.93 9.90 -35.09
CA ASN A 108 17.05 8.99 -35.24
C ASN A 108 16.71 7.67 -34.55
N THR A 109 16.28 6.67 -35.32
CA THR A 109 15.92 5.34 -34.80
C THR A 109 17.05 4.67 -34.01
N GLY A 110 18.31 4.98 -34.33
CA GLY A 110 19.46 4.50 -33.58
C GLY A 110 19.55 5.07 -32.16
N ASP A 111 19.05 6.28 -31.92
CA ASP A 111 19.03 6.88 -30.57
C ASP A 111 17.84 6.36 -29.74
N VAL A 112 16.71 6.07 -30.38
CA VAL A 112 15.56 5.37 -29.74
C VAL A 112 16.00 3.99 -29.24
N VAL A 113 16.69 3.23 -30.09
CA VAL A 113 17.25 1.91 -29.74
C VAL A 113 18.23 2.00 -28.58
N LYS A 114 19.12 3.00 -28.56
CA LYS A 114 20.04 3.19 -27.42
C LYS A 114 19.29 3.49 -26.12
N THR A 115 18.22 4.28 -26.16
CA THR A 115 17.41 4.54 -24.95
C THR A 115 16.73 3.26 -24.47
N ARG A 116 16.17 2.46 -25.38
CA ARG A 116 15.59 1.14 -25.05
C ARG A 116 16.62 0.21 -24.41
N ASP A 117 17.79 0.09 -25.02
CA ASP A 117 18.87 -0.76 -24.50
C ASP A 117 19.35 -0.26 -23.13
N ALA A 118 19.42 1.07 -22.92
CA ALA A 118 19.77 1.65 -21.63
C ALA A 118 18.73 1.36 -20.53
N VAL A 119 17.43 1.26 -20.86
CA VAL A 119 16.40 0.78 -19.92
C VAL A 119 16.69 -0.65 -19.50
N ALA A 120 16.92 -1.54 -20.46
CA ALA A 120 17.24 -2.95 -20.19
C ALA A 120 18.52 -3.10 -19.33
N ASP A 121 19.58 -2.35 -19.67
CA ASP A 121 20.82 -2.34 -18.90
C ASP A 121 20.62 -1.87 -17.45
N THR A 122 19.76 -0.87 -17.22
CA THR A 122 19.45 -0.38 -15.86
C THR A 122 18.70 -1.44 -15.05
N VAL A 123 17.74 -2.13 -15.67
CA VAL A 123 17.00 -3.24 -15.05
C VAL A 123 17.96 -4.38 -14.70
N GLU A 124 18.79 -4.83 -15.65
CA GLU A 124 19.73 -5.94 -15.45
C GLU A 124 20.74 -5.62 -14.33
N LYS A 125 21.27 -4.39 -14.27
CA LYS A 125 22.17 -3.96 -13.19
C LYS A 125 21.49 -4.00 -11.83
N TYR A 126 20.24 -3.54 -11.74
CA TYR A 126 19.45 -3.59 -10.51
C TYR A 126 19.25 -5.04 -10.04
N GLU A 127 18.79 -5.93 -10.93
CA GLU A 127 18.53 -7.32 -10.59
C GLU A 127 19.81 -8.06 -10.17
N ALA A 128 20.92 -7.82 -10.87
CA ALA A 128 22.22 -8.39 -10.52
C ALA A 128 22.69 -7.88 -9.14
N ALA A 129 22.58 -6.59 -8.87
CA ALA A 129 23.01 -5.99 -7.61
C ALA A 129 22.15 -6.46 -6.42
N VAL A 130 20.83 -6.58 -6.61
CA VAL A 130 19.94 -7.09 -5.55
C VAL A 130 20.10 -8.59 -5.34
N GLY A 131 20.36 -9.37 -6.40
CA GLY A 131 20.56 -10.81 -6.31
C GLY A 131 21.77 -11.24 -5.46
N GLU A 132 22.69 -10.32 -5.16
CA GLU A 132 23.83 -10.54 -4.25
C GLU A 132 23.50 -10.26 -2.77
N LEU A 133 22.31 -9.71 -2.48
CA LEU A 133 21.91 -9.30 -1.14
C LEU A 133 21.05 -10.38 -0.46
N GLU A 134 21.33 -10.66 0.80
CA GLU A 134 20.39 -11.42 1.64
C GLU A 134 19.34 -10.44 2.18
N LEU A 135 18.20 -10.41 1.50
CA LEU A 135 17.07 -9.58 1.86
C LEU A 135 16.23 -10.23 2.95
N THR A 136 15.52 -9.38 3.70
CA THR A 136 14.47 -9.83 4.61
C THR A 136 13.19 -10.13 3.84
N ASP A 137 12.29 -10.95 4.38
CA ASP A 137 10.99 -11.28 3.76
C ASP A 137 10.21 -10.03 3.26
N VAL A 138 10.27 -8.93 4.00
CA VAL A 138 9.61 -7.67 3.62
C VAL A 138 10.25 -7.11 2.35
N LEU A 139 11.58 -6.97 2.33
CA LEU A 139 12.32 -6.45 1.18
C LEU A 139 12.29 -7.40 -0.02
N GLU A 140 12.27 -8.72 0.19
CA GLU A 140 12.09 -9.70 -0.90
C GLU A 140 10.75 -9.50 -1.61
N ARG A 141 9.69 -9.25 -0.85
CA ARG A 141 8.37 -8.97 -1.41
C ARG A 141 8.36 -7.65 -2.19
N GLU A 142 8.96 -6.59 -1.67
CA GLU A 142 9.07 -5.33 -2.40
C GLU A 142 9.94 -5.47 -3.66
N HIS A 143 11.06 -6.18 -3.58
CA HIS A 143 11.89 -6.49 -4.74
C HIS A 143 11.11 -7.25 -5.82
N SER A 144 10.29 -8.23 -5.42
CA SER A 144 9.44 -8.98 -6.36
C SER A 144 8.46 -8.07 -7.11
N ASN A 145 7.90 -7.06 -6.44
CA ASN A 145 7.05 -6.06 -7.09
C ASN A 145 7.83 -5.24 -8.13
N VAL A 146 9.06 -4.86 -7.81
CA VAL A 146 9.94 -4.12 -8.74
C VAL A 146 10.31 -4.96 -9.95
N VAL A 147 10.61 -6.25 -9.77
CA VAL A 147 10.90 -7.19 -10.89
C VAL A 147 9.69 -7.30 -11.82
N LEU A 148 8.48 -7.45 -11.28
CA LEU A 148 7.27 -7.50 -12.10
C LEU A 148 7.05 -6.19 -12.88
N ALA A 149 7.27 -5.04 -12.24
CA ALA A 149 7.19 -3.75 -12.93
C ALA A 149 8.27 -3.62 -14.03
N ASN A 150 9.48 -4.12 -13.79
CA ASN A 150 10.58 -4.10 -14.76
C ASN A 150 10.29 -4.92 -16.02
N GLU A 151 9.67 -6.09 -15.87
CA GLU A 151 9.25 -6.91 -17.01
C GLU A 151 8.27 -6.13 -17.90
N GLU A 152 7.26 -5.50 -17.31
CA GLU A 152 6.25 -4.71 -18.00
C GLU A 152 6.84 -3.44 -18.64
N ILE A 153 7.71 -2.72 -17.92
CA ILE A 153 8.42 -1.54 -18.44
C ILE A 153 9.28 -1.91 -19.65
N THR A 154 10.04 -2.99 -19.54
CA THR A 154 10.94 -3.44 -20.61
C THR A 154 10.15 -3.83 -21.85
N GLU A 155 9.05 -4.56 -21.69
CA GLU A 155 8.17 -4.92 -22.80
C GLU A 155 7.56 -3.68 -23.46
N ALA A 156 7.01 -2.76 -22.67
CA ALA A 156 6.40 -1.54 -23.18
C ALA A 156 7.43 -0.66 -23.92
N VAL A 157 8.63 -0.49 -23.38
CA VAL A 157 9.72 0.27 -24.01
C VAL A 157 10.18 -0.38 -25.33
N ASN A 158 10.22 -1.70 -25.40
CA ASN A 158 10.48 -2.41 -26.66
C ASN A 158 9.39 -2.12 -27.70
N GLN A 159 8.12 -2.22 -27.32
CA GLN A 159 6.98 -1.96 -28.20
C GLN A 159 6.95 -0.50 -28.68
N ILE A 160 7.28 0.47 -27.81
CA ILE A 160 7.42 1.88 -28.21
C ILE A 160 8.51 2.03 -29.26
N ALA A 161 9.69 1.44 -29.04
CA ALA A 161 10.80 1.53 -30.00
C ALA A 161 10.42 0.92 -31.37
N ASP A 162 9.73 -0.22 -31.37
CA ASP A 162 9.25 -0.89 -32.57
C ASP A 162 8.15 -0.06 -33.29
N ALA A 163 7.21 0.50 -32.55
CA ALA A 163 6.14 1.35 -33.08
C ALA A 163 6.69 2.63 -33.72
N LEU A 164 7.66 3.29 -33.06
CA LEU A 164 8.34 4.47 -33.61
C LEU A 164 9.12 4.14 -34.88
N ALA A 165 9.73 2.96 -34.97
CA ALA A 165 10.45 2.51 -36.16
C ALA A 165 9.50 2.12 -37.32
N ALA A 166 8.31 1.63 -37.00
CA ALA A 166 7.28 1.24 -37.96
C ALA A 166 6.35 2.39 -38.37
N GLU A 167 6.45 3.55 -37.70
CA GLU A 167 5.49 4.67 -37.82
C GLU A 167 4.04 4.22 -37.53
N ASP A 168 3.88 3.35 -36.52
CA ASP A 168 2.60 2.76 -36.13
C ASP A 168 2.02 3.46 -34.90
N ASP A 169 1.11 4.42 -35.13
CA ASP A 169 0.48 5.21 -34.08
C ASP A 169 -0.44 4.39 -33.16
N GLU A 170 -1.05 3.30 -33.66
CA GLU A 170 -1.94 2.45 -32.87
C GLU A 170 -1.12 1.68 -31.84
N LEU A 171 -0.06 1.00 -32.31
CA LEU A 171 0.86 0.27 -31.45
C LEU A 171 1.58 1.21 -30.47
N LEU A 172 1.93 2.42 -30.90
CA LEU A 172 2.57 3.41 -30.05
C LEU A 172 1.69 3.81 -28.86
N ASN A 173 0.39 4.04 -29.11
CA ASN A 173 -0.53 4.44 -28.04
C ASN A 173 -0.80 3.30 -27.04
N GLU A 174 -0.97 2.07 -27.53
CA GLU A 174 -1.11 0.89 -26.67
C GLU A 174 0.12 0.70 -25.76
N ALA A 175 1.31 0.83 -26.34
CA ALA A 175 2.56 0.67 -25.60
C ALA A 175 2.77 1.78 -24.55
N ILE A 176 2.34 3.02 -24.84
CA ILE A 176 2.38 4.14 -23.88
C ILE A 176 1.43 3.90 -22.71
N GLU A 177 0.20 3.45 -22.97
CA GLU A 177 -0.77 3.12 -21.91
C GLU A 177 -0.23 2.01 -21.01
N ARG A 178 0.40 0.99 -21.60
CA ARG A 178 1.04 -0.08 -20.85
C ARG A 178 2.19 0.44 -19.97
N LEU A 179 3.06 1.29 -20.53
CA LEU A 179 4.16 1.90 -19.78
C LEU A 179 3.65 2.75 -18.59
N GLN A 180 2.57 3.51 -18.79
CA GLN A 180 1.96 4.31 -17.73
C GLN A 180 1.39 3.41 -16.62
N SER A 181 0.72 2.32 -16.98
CA SER A 181 0.23 1.35 -15.99
C SER A 181 1.36 0.67 -15.22
N ALA A 182 2.48 0.35 -15.88
CA ALA A 182 3.62 -0.30 -15.26
C ALA A 182 4.38 0.62 -14.28
N THR A 183 4.27 1.93 -14.47
CA THR A 183 4.98 2.95 -13.67
C THR A 183 4.11 3.61 -12.60
N GLU A 184 2.80 3.32 -12.55
CA GLU A 184 1.87 3.93 -11.59
C GLU A 184 2.21 3.61 -10.11
N TYR A 185 2.90 2.49 -9.87
CA TYR A 185 3.18 1.97 -8.53
C TYR A 185 4.68 1.95 -8.15
N LEU A 186 5.53 2.56 -8.98
CA LEU A 186 6.95 2.81 -8.69
C LEU A 186 7.14 4.17 -8.00
#